data_AF-A0A8T2NDR3-F1
#
_entry.id   AF-A0A8T2NDR3-F1
#
_cell.length_a   1.000
_cell.length_b   1.000
_cell.length_c   1.000
_cell.angle_alpha   90.00
_cell.angle_beta   90.00
_cell.angle_gamma   90.00
#
_symmetry.space_group_name_H-M   'P 1'
#
loop_
_entity.id
_entity.type
_entity.pdbx_description
1 polymer ?
#
loop_
_entity_poly.entity_id
_entity_poly.type
_entity_poly.pdbx_seq_one_letter_code
_entity_poly.pdbx_strand_id
1 'polypeptide(L)'
;MTAFWFAPSSIYRKVVSNNCTNGVLEEYTARKQRCPSQAPRGLRLVTREGKLTATRGTNVTFLVFLEEGDGSKTSIMVDFGDGNAVSYTNVSSIEDGIKHVYRSVGIYKVSATGENALGSDRAMLYLHVTCPLERIHLSAPLVVAKGKEVNLTTVLWPSHPLVTLEGSVSFTFPKEGTSTVTVQVSAGSTILQDKKAIAVHEYFRSHLLAFSSNLDDHNPDVAEWRLDISRVIKSTMVQATGVSEKQLLVTVLPGLPTAAEMFLLPDKELTLGEEEKNAEHLDQVKGMVLCLLI
;
A
#
# COMPACT_ATOMS: atom_id res chain seq x y z
N MET A 1 16.38 -16.22 -43.41
CA MET A 1 16.94 -17.19 -42.45
C MET A 1 18.43 -17.26 -42.68
N THR A 2 19.23 -16.61 -41.84
CA THR A 2 20.68 -16.75 -41.86
C THR A 2 21.02 -18.12 -41.26
N ALA A 3 21.41 -19.07 -42.11
CA ALA A 3 21.93 -20.35 -41.62
C ALA A 3 23.36 -20.14 -41.12
N PHE A 4 23.59 -20.41 -39.84
CA PHE A 4 24.94 -20.42 -39.28
C PHE A 4 25.64 -21.73 -39.63
N TRP A 5 26.93 -21.63 -39.95
CA TRP A 5 27.78 -22.74 -40.35
C TRP A 5 28.95 -22.84 -39.40
N PHE A 6 29.30 -24.05 -39.01
CA PHE A 6 30.47 -24.36 -38.19
C PHE A 6 31.39 -25.31 -38.95
N ALA A 7 32.69 -25.20 -38.73
CA ALA A 7 33.67 -26.10 -39.31
C ALA A 7 34.33 -26.90 -38.16
N PRO A 8 33.97 -28.18 -37.94
CA PRO A 8 34.62 -29.00 -36.93
C PRO A 8 36.10 -29.13 -37.23
N SER A 9 36.93 -28.82 -36.24
CA SER A 9 38.38 -28.96 -36.37
C SER A 9 38.74 -30.43 -36.62
N SER A 10 39.61 -30.66 -37.59
CA SER A 10 40.33 -31.94 -37.67
C SER A 10 41.25 -32.08 -36.44
N ILE A 11 41.62 -33.31 -36.09
CA ILE A 11 42.64 -33.61 -35.08
C ILE A 11 43.99 -32.98 -35.49
N TYR A 12 44.16 -32.68 -36.77
CA TYR A 12 45.32 -32.04 -37.35
C TYR A 12 45.05 -30.56 -37.67
N ARG A 13 46.02 -29.70 -37.39
CA ARG A 13 46.03 -28.29 -37.81
C ARG A 13 47.36 -27.94 -38.46
N LYS A 14 47.34 -27.11 -39.51
CA LYS A 14 48.58 -26.57 -40.09
C LYS A 14 49.28 -25.69 -39.06
N VAL A 15 50.59 -25.91 -38.86
CA VAL A 15 51.42 -25.04 -38.02
C VAL A 15 51.50 -23.67 -38.69
N VAL A 16 51.19 -22.61 -37.94
CA VAL A 16 51.01 -21.24 -38.48
C VAL A 16 52.28 -20.71 -39.16
N SER A 17 53.47 -21.16 -38.74
CA SER A 17 54.77 -20.76 -39.31
C SER A 17 55.26 -21.62 -40.49
N ASN A 18 54.49 -22.62 -40.92
CA ASN A 18 54.94 -23.57 -41.96
C ASN A 18 54.72 -23.01 -43.38
N ASN A 19 55.81 -22.85 -44.14
CA ASN A 19 55.83 -22.35 -45.52
C ASN A 19 55.86 -23.45 -46.60
N CYS A 20 55.76 -24.73 -46.22
CA CYS A 20 55.71 -25.83 -47.18
C CYS A 20 54.50 -25.68 -48.10
N THR A 21 54.74 -25.82 -49.41
CA THR A 21 53.73 -25.70 -50.48
C THR A 21 53.07 -27.04 -50.83
N ASN A 22 53.74 -28.16 -50.56
CA ASN A 22 53.22 -29.51 -50.82
C ASN A 22 52.67 -30.16 -49.53
N GLY A 23 51.58 -30.92 -49.64
CA GLY A 23 51.02 -31.68 -48.54
C GLY A 23 49.53 -32.02 -48.70
N VAL A 24 48.99 -32.69 -47.70
CA VAL A 24 47.61 -33.20 -47.63
C VAL A 24 46.64 -32.20 -46.98
N LEU A 25 46.84 -30.90 -47.25
CA LEU A 25 46.08 -29.82 -46.60
C LEU A 25 44.56 -29.98 -46.82
N GLU A 26 44.14 -30.33 -48.04
CA GLU A 26 42.73 -30.50 -48.38
C GLU A 26 42.08 -31.69 -47.65
N GLU A 27 42.85 -32.73 -47.35
CA GLU A 27 42.37 -33.93 -46.64
C GLU A 27 42.01 -33.62 -45.17
N TYR A 28 42.72 -32.67 -44.56
CA TYR A 28 42.52 -32.25 -43.18
C TYR A 28 41.81 -30.90 -43.03
N THR A 29 41.36 -30.29 -44.13
CA THR A 29 40.62 -29.02 -44.09
C THR A 29 39.21 -29.27 -43.56
N ALA A 30 38.86 -28.56 -42.48
CA ALA A 30 37.55 -28.62 -41.86
C ALA A 30 36.45 -28.20 -42.86
N ARG A 31 35.48 -29.10 -43.10
CA ARG A 31 34.34 -28.81 -43.98
C ARG A 31 33.26 -28.08 -43.20
N LYS A 32 32.69 -27.03 -43.82
CA LYS A 32 31.56 -26.31 -43.23
C LYS A 32 30.34 -27.22 -43.16
N GLN A 33 29.80 -27.37 -41.96
CA GLN A 33 28.56 -28.06 -41.67
C GLN A 33 27.54 -27.06 -41.13
N ARG A 34 26.26 -27.30 -41.42
CA ARG A 34 25.19 -26.45 -40.92
C ARG A 34 25.03 -26.70 -39.41
N CYS A 35 24.94 -25.64 -38.62
CA CYS A 35 24.65 -25.81 -37.20
C CYS A 35 23.28 -26.49 -37.02
N PRO A 36 23.19 -27.61 -36.29
CA PRO A 36 21.92 -28.28 -36.04
C PRO A 36 21.03 -27.38 -35.17
N SER A 37 19.73 -27.37 -35.47
CA SER A 37 18.75 -26.75 -34.57
C SER A 37 18.68 -27.57 -33.28
N GLN A 38 18.61 -26.88 -32.15
CA GLN A 38 18.55 -27.49 -30.82
C GLN A 38 17.19 -27.18 -30.17
N ALA A 39 16.70 -28.10 -29.34
CA ALA A 39 15.55 -27.81 -28.49
C ALA A 39 15.92 -26.72 -27.47
N PRO A 40 14.96 -25.92 -26.98
CA PRO A 40 15.23 -24.90 -25.98
C PRO A 40 15.77 -25.58 -24.71
N ARG A 41 16.87 -25.07 -24.14
CA ARG A 41 17.42 -25.54 -22.86
C ARG A 41 18.05 -24.40 -22.07
N GLY A 42 18.03 -24.54 -20.75
CA GLY A 42 18.61 -23.55 -19.84
C GLY A 42 17.75 -22.30 -19.74
N LEU A 43 16.42 -22.44 -19.87
CA LEU A 43 15.52 -21.32 -19.71
C LEU A 43 15.58 -20.81 -18.26
N ARG A 44 15.79 -19.50 -18.10
CA ARG A 44 15.84 -18.83 -16.79
C ARG A 44 14.92 -17.64 -16.79
N LEU A 45 14.14 -17.52 -15.72
CA LEU A 45 13.22 -16.42 -15.49
C LEU A 45 13.64 -15.69 -14.21
N VAL A 46 13.87 -14.39 -14.32
CA VAL A 46 14.22 -13.53 -13.17
C VAL A 46 13.50 -12.19 -13.27
N THR A 47 13.41 -11.48 -12.15
CA THR A 47 13.00 -10.07 -12.15
C THR A 47 14.23 -9.19 -12.41
N ARG A 48 14.04 -8.04 -13.06
CA ARG A 48 15.12 -7.08 -13.34
C ARG A 48 15.88 -6.62 -12.09
N GLU A 49 15.18 -6.52 -10.96
CA GLU A 49 15.76 -6.12 -9.68
C GLU A 49 16.36 -7.29 -8.89
N GLY A 50 16.19 -8.54 -9.35
CA GLY A 50 16.60 -9.74 -8.62
C GLY A 50 15.78 -10.03 -7.35
N LYS A 51 14.70 -9.26 -7.10
CA LYS A 51 13.81 -9.41 -5.95
C LYS A 51 12.60 -10.27 -6.30
N LEU A 52 12.17 -11.10 -5.35
CA LEU A 52 10.93 -11.91 -5.44
C LEU A 52 9.75 -11.23 -4.74
N THR A 53 9.84 -9.92 -4.50
CA THR A 53 8.80 -9.08 -3.92
C THR A 53 8.51 -7.89 -4.82
N ALA A 54 7.24 -7.51 -4.91
CA ALA A 54 6.79 -6.35 -5.68
C ALA A 54 5.66 -5.62 -4.95
N THR A 55 5.45 -4.35 -5.28
CA THR A 55 4.35 -3.56 -4.74
C THR A 55 3.16 -3.59 -5.70
N ARG A 56 1.94 -3.71 -5.17
CA ARG A 56 0.71 -3.62 -5.95
C ARG A 56 0.71 -2.31 -6.76
N GLY A 57 0.41 -2.40 -8.05
CA GLY A 57 0.34 -1.23 -8.94
C GLY A 57 1.68 -0.76 -9.50
N THR A 58 2.81 -1.36 -9.12
CA THR A 58 4.12 -1.03 -9.72
C THR A 58 4.46 -1.95 -10.90
N ASN A 59 5.26 -1.43 -11.84
CA ASN A 59 5.73 -2.20 -12.99
C ASN A 59 6.84 -3.17 -12.58
N VAL A 60 6.55 -4.47 -12.66
CA VAL A 60 7.54 -5.54 -12.52
C VAL A 60 8.07 -5.89 -13.90
N THR A 61 9.38 -5.86 -14.09
CA THR A 61 10.02 -6.27 -15.34
C THR A 61 10.62 -7.67 -15.19
N PHE A 62 10.19 -8.60 -16.03
CA PHE A 62 10.68 -9.96 -16.10
C PHE A 62 11.68 -10.13 -17.24
N LEU A 63 12.82 -10.75 -16.94
CA LEU A 63 13.85 -11.08 -17.90
C LEU A 63 13.85 -12.58 -18.11
N VAL A 64 13.84 -12.99 -19.38
CA VAL A 64 13.90 -14.39 -19.79
C VAL A 64 15.22 -14.60 -20.52
N PHE A 65 15.99 -15.57 -20.05
CA PHE A 65 17.24 -15.98 -20.66
C PHE A 65 17.11 -17.41 -21.17
N LEU A 66 17.70 -17.67 -22.34
CA LEU A 66 17.72 -18.99 -22.95
C LEU A 66 19.17 -19.31 -23.34
N GLU A 67 19.70 -20.45 -22.90
CA GLU A 67 21.09 -20.84 -23.17
C GLU A 67 21.24 -21.52 -24.54
N GLU A 68 20.33 -22.45 -24.87
CA GLU A 68 20.32 -23.17 -26.16
C GLU A 68 18.95 -23.02 -26.85
N GLY A 69 18.94 -23.02 -28.19
CA GLY A 69 17.70 -23.00 -28.99
C GLY A 69 17.23 -21.62 -29.47
N ASP A 70 18.00 -20.55 -29.24
CA ASP A 70 17.67 -19.19 -29.74
C ASP A 70 17.78 -19.07 -31.29
N GLY A 71 18.62 -19.91 -31.92
CA GLY A 71 18.78 -19.94 -33.39
C GLY A 71 17.60 -20.56 -34.17
N SER A 72 16.64 -21.17 -33.48
CA SER A 72 15.38 -21.67 -34.06
C SER A 72 14.25 -20.67 -33.81
N LYS A 73 13.15 -20.72 -34.60
CA LYS A 73 11.93 -19.97 -34.29
C LYS A 73 11.32 -20.48 -32.99
N THR A 74 11.82 -19.98 -31.87
CA THR A 74 11.44 -20.38 -30.51
C THR A 74 10.46 -19.35 -29.97
N SER A 75 9.23 -19.79 -29.70
CA SER A 75 8.22 -18.96 -29.05
C SER A 75 8.41 -18.96 -27.54
N ILE A 76 8.34 -17.78 -26.93
CA ILE A 76 8.40 -17.59 -25.48
C ILE A 76 7.03 -17.17 -24.98
N MET A 77 6.41 -18.00 -24.15
CA MET A 77 5.18 -17.67 -23.42
C MET A 77 5.50 -17.37 -21.96
N VAL A 78 4.98 -16.28 -21.42
CA VAL A 78 5.08 -15.93 -19.99
C VAL A 78 3.68 -15.80 -19.42
N ASP A 79 3.39 -16.65 -18.43
CA ASP A 79 2.17 -16.61 -17.61
C ASP A 79 2.51 -15.95 -16.27
N PHE A 80 1.81 -14.85 -15.95
CA PHE A 80 2.06 -14.07 -14.73
C PHE A 80 1.41 -14.65 -13.48
N GLY A 81 0.59 -15.69 -13.62
CA GLY A 81 -0.09 -16.37 -12.51
C GLY A 81 -1.34 -15.65 -11.99
N ASP A 82 -1.75 -14.55 -12.64
CA ASP A 82 -2.95 -13.75 -12.31
C ASP A 82 -4.06 -13.87 -13.37
N GLY A 83 -3.94 -14.85 -14.28
CA GLY A 83 -4.83 -15.05 -15.42
C GLY A 83 -4.38 -14.34 -16.70
N ASN A 84 -3.36 -13.48 -16.63
CA ASN A 84 -2.75 -12.87 -17.82
C ASN A 84 -1.53 -13.68 -18.28
N ALA A 85 -1.43 -13.88 -19.59
CA ALA A 85 -0.27 -14.46 -20.23
C ALA A 85 0.04 -13.72 -21.54
N VAL A 86 1.32 -13.67 -21.89
CA VAL A 86 1.81 -13.05 -23.13
C VAL A 86 2.73 -14.02 -23.86
N SER A 87 2.69 -14.00 -25.19
CA SER A 87 3.52 -14.88 -26.04
C SER A 87 4.25 -14.07 -27.10
N TYR A 88 5.52 -14.38 -27.30
CA TYR A 88 6.42 -13.73 -28.25
C TYR A 88 7.02 -14.78 -29.18
N THR A 89 7.12 -14.49 -30.47
CA THR A 89 7.58 -15.46 -31.47
C THR A 89 9.10 -15.60 -31.57
N ASN A 90 9.85 -14.63 -31.04
CA ASN A 90 11.33 -14.61 -31.05
C ASN A 90 11.86 -14.08 -29.70
N VAL A 91 13.00 -14.60 -29.26
CA VAL A 91 13.68 -14.17 -28.03
C VAL A 91 14.18 -12.71 -28.13
N SER A 92 14.58 -12.26 -29.31
CA SER A 92 14.98 -10.85 -29.51
C SER A 92 13.87 -9.83 -29.24
N SER A 93 12.60 -10.26 -29.26
CA SER A 93 11.46 -9.36 -28.98
C SER A 93 11.32 -8.99 -27.50
N ILE A 94 12.11 -9.63 -26.62
CA ILE A 94 12.02 -9.48 -25.17
C ILE A 94 13.36 -9.08 -24.52
N GLU A 95 14.31 -8.55 -25.31
CA GLU A 95 15.63 -8.10 -24.79
C GLU A 95 15.51 -7.05 -23.67
N ASP A 96 14.55 -6.13 -23.77
CA ASP A 96 14.28 -5.11 -22.75
C ASP A 96 13.48 -5.62 -21.53
N GLY A 97 13.06 -6.89 -21.58
CA GLY A 97 12.20 -7.51 -20.59
C GLY A 97 10.70 -7.23 -20.77
N ILE A 98 9.90 -8.02 -20.08
CA ILE A 98 8.44 -7.99 -20.16
C ILE A 98 7.91 -7.29 -18.91
N LYS A 99 7.17 -6.20 -19.08
CA LYS A 99 6.58 -5.43 -17.97
C LYS A 99 5.18 -5.93 -17.65
N HIS A 100 4.85 -6.05 -16.36
CA HIS A 100 3.53 -6.41 -15.87
C HIS A 100 3.19 -5.68 -14.57
N VAL A 101 1.90 -5.41 -14.35
CA VAL A 101 1.40 -4.73 -13.15
C VAL A 101 0.34 -5.59 -12.47
N TYR A 102 0.63 -6.00 -11.24
CA TYR A 102 -0.32 -6.77 -10.43
C TYR A 102 -1.33 -5.86 -9.74
N ARG A 103 -2.62 -6.19 -9.91
CA ARG A 103 -3.75 -5.42 -9.35
C ARG A 103 -4.10 -5.83 -7.92
N SER A 104 -3.83 -7.08 -7.55
CA SER A 104 -4.19 -7.64 -6.25
C SER A 104 -2.94 -8.10 -5.49
N VAL A 105 -2.98 -8.02 -4.16
CA VAL A 105 -1.94 -8.60 -3.29
C VAL A 105 -2.03 -10.12 -3.31
N GLY A 106 -0.90 -10.80 -3.17
CA GLY A 106 -0.86 -12.26 -3.18
C GLY A 106 0.48 -12.84 -3.61
N ILE A 107 0.56 -14.16 -3.61
CA ILE A 107 1.72 -14.90 -4.10
C ILE A 107 1.36 -15.45 -5.48
N TYR A 108 2.08 -15.01 -6.50
CA TYR A 108 1.85 -15.38 -7.90
C TYR A 108 2.93 -16.34 -8.38
N LYS A 109 2.52 -17.41 -9.05
CA LYS A 109 3.42 -18.37 -9.70
C LYS A 109 3.66 -17.93 -11.13
N VAL A 110 4.75 -17.19 -11.38
CA VAL A 110 5.12 -16.75 -12.72
C VAL A 110 5.85 -17.88 -13.42
N SER A 111 5.46 -18.21 -14.65
CA SER A 111 6.15 -19.22 -15.44
C SER A 111 6.43 -18.77 -16.86
N ALA A 112 7.64 -19.06 -17.34
CA ALA A 112 8.05 -18.86 -18.72
C ALA A 112 8.23 -20.23 -19.38
N THR A 113 7.73 -20.37 -20.60
CA THR A 113 7.87 -21.57 -21.42
C THR A 113 8.47 -21.17 -22.76
N GLY A 114 9.61 -21.77 -23.11
CA GLY A 114 10.21 -21.63 -24.44
C GLY A 114 9.94 -22.90 -25.24
N GLU A 115 9.33 -22.76 -26.42
CA GLU A 115 8.91 -23.89 -27.26
C GLU A 115 9.36 -23.71 -28.71
N ASN A 116 9.85 -24.79 -29.30
CA ASN A 116 10.14 -24.87 -30.73
C ASN A 116 9.76 -26.26 -31.27
N ALA A 117 9.96 -26.49 -32.57
CA ALA A 117 9.62 -27.76 -33.22
C ALA A 117 10.37 -29.01 -32.69
N LEU A 118 11.41 -28.82 -31.87
CA LEU A 118 12.26 -29.88 -31.33
C LEU A 118 11.97 -30.17 -29.85
N GLY A 119 11.25 -29.29 -29.15
CA GLY A 119 10.88 -29.49 -27.75
C GLY A 119 10.54 -28.19 -27.02
N SER A 120 10.44 -28.30 -25.70
CA SER A 120 10.09 -27.19 -24.80
C SER A 120 10.91 -27.21 -23.52
N ASP A 121 11.21 -26.03 -22.98
CA ASP A 121 11.78 -25.85 -21.65
C ASP A 121 10.93 -24.87 -20.83
N ARG A 122 10.95 -24.99 -19.50
CA ARG A 122 10.11 -24.20 -18.59
C ARG A 122 10.87 -23.74 -17.36
N ALA A 123 10.71 -22.46 -17.04
CA ALA A 123 11.21 -21.85 -15.81
C ALA A 123 10.05 -21.24 -15.01
N MET A 124 10.20 -21.18 -13.69
CA MET A 124 9.21 -20.55 -12.82
C MET A 124 9.83 -19.85 -11.61
N LEU A 125 9.13 -18.84 -11.11
CA LEU A 125 9.43 -18.18 -9.85
C LEU A 125 8.12 -17.87 -9.09
N TYR A 126 8.23 -17.66 -7.79
CA TYR A 126 7.14 -17.16 -6.96
C TYR A 126 7.39 -15.68 -6.64
N LEU A 127 6.43 -14.83 -7.00
CA LEU A 127 6.48 -13.40 -6.71
C LEU A 127 5.46 -13.05 -5.62
N HIS A 128 5.92 -12.45 -4.54
CA HIS A 128 5.06 -11.94 -3.47
C HIS A 128 4.73 -10.47 -3.71
N VAL A 129 3.48 -10.19 -4.11
CA VAL A 129 2.98 -8.83 -4.31
C VAL A 129 2.34 -8.34 -3.02
N THR A 130 2.91 -7.28 -2.46
CA THR A 130 2.47 -6.67 -1.21
C THR A 130 1.91 -5.27 -1.45
N CYS A 131 1.19 -4.74 -0.46
CA CYS A 131 0.77 -3.35 -0.44
C CYS A 131 1.32 -2.73 0.85
N PRO A 132 2.36 -1.86 0.77
CA PRO A 132 2.96 -1.28 1.96
C PRO A 132 1.94 -0.40 2.67
N LEU A 133 1.99 -0.41 4.00
CA LEU A 133 1.16 0.44 4.83
C LEU A 133 1.67 1.89 4.73
N GLU A 134 0.78 2.83 4.39
CA GLU A 134 1.15 4.22 4.14
C GLU A 134 0.84 5.11 5.35
N ARG A 135 -0.34 4.93 5.94
CA ARG A 135 -0.80 5.74 7.08
C ARG A 135 -1.68 4.93 8.01
N ILE A 136 -1.74 5.37 9.26
CA ILE A 136 -2.64 4.85 10.29
C ILE A 136 -3.44 5.99 10.88
N HIS A 137 -4.65 5.69 11.37
CA HIS A 137 -5.49 6.66 12.03
C HIS A 137 -6.14 6.05 13.28
N LEU A 138 -5.97 6.71 14.43
CA LEU A 138 -6.65 6.37 15.67
C LEU A 138 -8.03 7.02 15.70
N SER A 139 -9.05 6.21 15.46
CA SER A 139 -10.44 6.57 15.67
C SER A 139 -10.80 6.38 17.15
N ALA A 140 -11.02 7.49 17.84
CA ALA A 140 -11.52 7.52 19.22
C ALA A 140 -12.41 8.76 19.43
N PRO A 141 -13.34 8.74 20.39
CA PRO A 141 -14.13 9.91 20.75
C PRO A 141 -13.26 11.08 21.22
N LEU A 142 -13.72 12.32 21.02
CA LEU A 142 -13.01 13.51 21.52
C LEU A 142 -13.16 13.67 23.04
N VAL A 143 -14.35 13.35 23.57
CA VAL A 143 -14.71 13.45 24.98
C VAL A 143 -15.31 12.14 25.44
N VAL A 144 -14.95 11.68 26.63
CA VAL A 144 -15.44 10.42 27.21
C VAL A 144 -15.84 10.62 28.68
N ALA A 145 -16.86 9.87 29.10
CA ALA A 145 -17.28 9.85 30.49
C ALA A 145 -16.33 8.98 31.31
N LYS A 146 -15.87 9.48 32.46
CA LYS A 146 -15.06 8.70 33.41
C LYS A 146 -15.76 7.38 33.75
N GLY A 147 -15.00 6.28 33.76
CA GLY A 147 -15.54 4.97 34.13
C GLY A 147 -16.44 4.30 33.08
N LYS A 148 -16.71 4.95 31.93
CA LYS A 148 -17.42 4.30 30.82
C LYS A 148 -16.45 3.66 29.83
N GLU A 149 -16.84 2.48 29.36
CA GLU A 149 -16.13 1.73 28.32
C GLU A 149 -16.30 2.44 26.97
N VAL A 150 -15.19 2.64 26.26
CA VAL A 150 -15.18 3.22 24.92
C VAL A 150 -14.33 2.39 23.97
N ASN A 151 -14.74 2.35 22.71
CA ASN A 151 -14.03 1.63 21.67
C ASN A 151 -12.98 2.55 21.04
N LEU A 152 -11.73 2.08 21.07
CA LEU A 152 -10.59 2.71 20.41
C LEU A 152 -10.25 1.86 19.19
N THR A 153 -10.41 2.41 17.99
CA THR A 153 -10.22 1.67 16.75
C THR A 153 -9.06 2.23 15.94
N THR A 154 -8.21 1.34 15.44
CA THR A 154 -7.10 1.69 14.56
C THR A 154 -7.48 1.39 13.12
N VAL A 155 -7.50 2.43 12.29
CA VAL A 155 -7.77 2.31 10.86
C VAL A 155 -6.44 2.32 10.10
N LEU A 156 -6.23 1.31 9.26
CA LEU A 156 -5.04 1.15 8.43
C LEU A 156 -5.32 1.53 6.99
N TRP A 157 -4.36 2.18 6.35
CA TRP A 157 -4.45 2.55 4.94
C TRP A 157 -3.21 2.11 4.17
N PRO A 158 -3.37 1.31 3.10
CA PRO A 158 -4.63 0.72 2.62
C PRO A 158 -5.18 -0.34 3.59
N SER A 159 -6.48 -0.63 3.53
CA SER A 159 -7.20 -1.54 4.46
C SER A 159 -6.83 -3.03 4.32
N HIS A 160 -5.86 -3.37 3.47
CA HIS A 160 -5.51 -4.74 3.09
C HIS A 160 -4.11 -5.24 3.48
N PRO A 161 -3.50 -4.88 4.63
CA PRO A 161 -2.55 -5.79 5.26
C PRO A 161 -3.35 -6.82 6.06
N LEU A 162 -3.01 -8.09 5.94
CA LEU A 162 -3.51 -9.15 6.80
C LEU A 162 -3.12 -8.81 8.25
N VAL A 163 -4.01 -8.16 9.01
CA VAL A 163 -3.74 -7.77 10.41
C VAL A 163 -4.00 -8.98 11.29
N THR A 164 -2.99 -9.40 12.05
CA THR A 164 -3.07 -10.49 13.04
C THR A 164 -3.65 -10.06 14.39
N LEU A 165 -4.24 -8.88 14.49
CA LEU A 165 -4.79 -8.30 15.72
C LEU A 165 -6.16 -7.68 15.49
N GLU A 166 -6.99 -7.78 16.53
CA GLU A 166 -8.28 -7.12 16.64
C GLU A 166 -8.07 -5.60 16.56
N GLY A 167 -8.58 -4.97 15.51
CA GLY A 167 -8.34 -3.54 15.22
C GLY A 167 -9.05 -2.57 16.17
N SER A 168 -9.84 -3.09 17.11
CA SER A 168 -10.59 -2.31 18.10
C SER A 168 -10.33 -2.86 19.49
N VAL A 169 -10.09 -1.96 20.45
CA VAL A 169 -9.91 -2.30 21.87
C VAL A 169 -10.88 -1.47 22.68
N SER A 170 -11.60 -2.12 23.59
CA SER A 170 -12.38 -1.43 24.62
C SER A 170 -11.49 -0.95 25.76
N PHE A 171 -11.64 0.30 26.16
CA PHE A 171 -10.88 0.87 27.27
C PHE A 171 -11.74 1.77 28.15
N THR A 172 -11.41 1.82 29.45
CA THR A 172 -12.10 2.66 30.43
C THR A 172 -11.12 3.63 31.07
N PHE A 173 -11.43 4.92 31.03
CA PHE A 173 -10.58 5.97 31.59
C PHE A 173 -10.84 6.17 33.10
N PRO A 174 -9.83 5.95 33.98
CA PRO A 174 -10.04 5.98 35.43
C PRO A 174 -9.92 7.38 36.06
N LYS A 175 -9.24 8.32 35.39
CA LYS A 175 -8.94 9.66 35.92
C LYS A 175 -9.51 10.73 35.00
N GLU A 176 -10.06 11.79 35.60
CA GLU A 176 -10.43 12.99 34.85
C GLU A 176 -9.20 13.73 34.31
N GLY A 177 -9.42 14.50 33.25
CA GLY A 177 -8.42 15.34 32.60
C GLY A 177 -8.13 14.87 31.18
N THR A 178 -7.03 15.36 30.62
CA THR A 178 -6.63 15.02 29.26
C THR A 178 -5.78 13.75 29.25
N SER A 179 -6.30 12.69 28.64
CA SER A 179 -5.56 11.44 28.42
C SER A 179 -5.06 11.39 26.97
N THR A 180 -3.79 11.05 26.76
CA THR A 180 -3.24 10.87 25.41
C THR A 180 -3.18 9.38 25.10
N VAL A 181 -3.97 8.96 24.11
CA VAL A 181 -3.92 7.59 23.58
C VAL A 181 -2.97 7.59 22.40
N THR A 182 -2.09 6.60 22.34
CA THR A 182 -1.13 6.42 21.27
C THR A 182 -1.27 5.02 20.70
N VAL A 183 -1.36 4.91 19.39
CA VAL A 183 -1.30 3.64 18.67
C VAL A 183 0.00 3.56 17.90
N GLN A 184 0.61 2.38 17.91
CA GLN A 184 1.82 2.08 17.14
C GLN A 184 1.60 0.79 16.36
N VAL A 185 1.89 0.83 15.06
CA VAL A 185 1.78 -0.30 14.15
C VAL A 185 3.15 -0.60 13.57
N SER A 186 3.59 -1.86 13.71
CA SER A 186 4.83 -2.35 13.13
C SER A 186 4.51 -3.24 11.94
N ALA A 187 4.92 -2.82 10.74
CA ALA A 187 4.74 -3.55 9.48
C ALA A 187 6.11 -3.81 8.84
N GLY A 188 6.67 -5.00 9.07
CA GLY A 188 8.01 -5.36 8.61
C GLY A 188 9.08 -4.48 9.26
N SER A 189 9.77 -3.67 8.45
CA SER A 189 10.79 -2.72 8.91
C SER A 189 10.25 -1.30 9.17
N THR A 190 8.94 -1.09 9.02
CA THR A 190 8.30 0.23 9.19
C THR A 190 7.51 0.28 10.48
N ILE A 191 7.62 1.40 11.20
CA ILE A 191 6.82 1.69 12.38
C ILE A 191 6.05 2.97 12.10
N LEU A 192 4.73 2.89 12.20
CA LEU A 192 3.82 4.04 12.10
C LEU A 192 3.19 4.29 13.46
N GLN A 193 2.96 5.56 13.78
CA GLN A 193 2.43 5.98 15.07
C GLN A 193 1.40 7.09 14.86
N ASP A 194 0.29 7.00 15.59
CA ASP A 194 -0.71 8.07 15.68
C ASP A 194 -1.09 8.28 17.15
N LYS A 195 -1.46 9.51 17.50
CA LYS A 195 -1.80 9.89 18.87
C LYS A 195 -3.02 10.79 18.89
N LYS A 196 -3.90 10.59 19.88
CA LYS A 196 -5.09 11.39 20.08
C LYS A 196 -5.25 11.76 21.54
N ALA A 197 -5.46 13.04 21.80
CA ALA A 197 -5.83 13.54 23.12
C ALA A 197 -7.35 13.40 23.31
N ILE A 198 -7.75 12.83 24.43
CA ILE A 198 -9.15 12.59 24.81
C ILE A 198 -9.40 13.33 26.12
N ALA A 199 -10.47 14.14 26.14
CA ALA A 199 -10.92 14.80 27.36
C ALA A 199 -11.80 13.84 28.17
N VAL A 200 -11.38 13.53 29.40
CA VAL A 200 -12.09 12.64 30.32
C VAL A 200 -12.76 13.48 31.39
N HIS A 201 -14.09 13.42 31.46
CA HIS A 201 -14.89 14.15 32.44
C HIS A 201 -15.94 13.22 33.05
N GLU A 202 -16.31 13.44 34.31
CA GLU A 202 -17.42 12.73 34.94
C GLU A 202 -18.74 13.08 34.27
N TYR A 203 -18.89 14.35 33.90
CA TYR A 203 -20.11 14.87 33.31
C TYR A 203 -19.80 15.90 32.22
N PHE A 204 -20.54 15.84 31.12
CA PHE A 204 -20.52 16.82 30.03
C PHE A 204 -21.86 16.79 29.28
N ARG A 205 -22.12 17.82 28.47
CA ARG A 205 -23.25 17.84 27.54
C ARG A 205 -22.73 17.90 26.12
N SER A 206 -23.27 17.06 25.24
CA SER A 206 -23.03 17.17 23.81
C SER A 206 -24.27 17.65 23.05
N HIS A 207 -24.04 18.17 21.85
CA HIS A 207 -25.07 18.53 20.89
C HIS A 207 -24.55 18.38 19.47
N LEU A 208 -25.36 17.78 18.60
CA LEU A 208 -25.07 17.62 17.19
C LEU A 208 -25.45 18.90 16.44
N LEU A 209 -24.52 19.42 15.66
CA LEU A 209 -24.68 20.55 14.77
C LEU A 209 -24.78 20.03 13.33
N ALA A 210 -25.87 20.38 12.66
CA ALA A 210 -26.07 20.08 11.24
C ALA A 210 -25.74 21.33 10.41
N PHE A 211 -25.10 21.11 9.26
CA PHE A 211 -24.78 22.18 8.31
C PHE A 211 -25.69 22.11 7.08
N SER A 212 -25.73 23.22 6.32
CA SER A 212 -26.40 23.23 5.03
C SER A 212 -25.72 22.26 4.05
N SER A 213 -26.50 21.63 3.17
CA SER A 213 -25.98 20.73 2.13
C SER A 213 -24.95 21.40 1.20
N ASN A 214 -24.94 22.73 1.08
CA ASN A 214 -23.94 23.46 0.29
C ASN A 214 -22.50 23.23 0.78
N LEU A 215 -22.33 22.91 2.07
CA LEU A 215 -21.01 22.60 2.63
C LEU A 215 -20.53 21.21 2.19
N ASP A 216 -21.43 20.29 1.87
CA ASP A 216 -21.12 18.92 1.47
C ASP A 216 -20.36 18.89 0.14
N ASP A 217 -20.72 19.75 -0.81
CA ASP A 217 -20.04 19.90 -2.10
C ASP A 217 -18.57 20.35 -1.95
N HIS A 218 -18.23 20.92 -0.80
CA HIS A 218 -16.90 21.45 -0.49
C HIS A 218 -16.17 20.65 0.59
N ASN A 219 -16.73 19.51 1.02
CA ASN A 219 -16.13 18.66 2.05
C ASN A 219 -15.15 17.66 1.40
N PRO A 220 -13.82 17.84 1.55
CA PRO A 220 -12.81 16.95 0.96
C PRO A 220 -12.64 15.61 1.71
N ASP A 221 -13.37 15.40 2.82
CA ASP A 221 -13.25 14.24 3.73
C ASP A 221 -11.83 13.99 4.30
N VAL A 222 -11.04 15.05 4.45
CA VAL A 222 -9.70 14.97 5.08
C VAL A 222 -9.69 15.51 6.51
N ALA A 223 -8.80 14.97 7.35
CA ALA A 223 -8.77 15.27 8.78
C ALA A 223 -8.33 16.72 9.08
N GLU A 224 -7.39 17.25 8.31
CA GLU A 224 -6.87 18.61 8.44
C GLU A 224 -7.98 19.65 8.24
N TRP A 225 -8.80 19.44 7.20
CA TRP A 225 -9.97 20.29 6.93
C TRP A 225 -10.96 20.25 8.10
N ARG A 226 -11.27 19.06 8.63
CA ARG A 226 -12.16 18.92 9.79
C ARG A 226 -11.63 19.66 11.01
N LEU A 227 -10.32 19.63 11.26
CA LEU A 227 -9.69 20.35 12.38
C LEU A 227 -9.81 21.87 12.22
N ASP A 228 -9.60 22.40 11.02
CA ASP A 228 -9.70 23.84 10.77
C ASP A 228 -11.15 24.33 10.86
N ILE A 229 -12.11 23.60 10.29
CA ILE A 229 -13.54 23.93 10.43
C ILE A 229 -13.97 23.82 11.90
N SER A 230 -13.53 22.80 12.65
CA SER A 230 -13.81 22.69 14.09
C SER A 230 -13.31 23.91 14.87
N ARG A 231 -12.13 24.44 14.51
CA ARG A 231 -11.56 25.65 15.12
C ARG A 231 -12.39 26.88 14.80
N VAL A 232 -12.84 27.04 13.56
CA VAL A 232 -13.71 28.16 13.14
C VAL A 232 -15.03 28.11 13.89
N ILE A 233 -15.69 26.95 13.97
CA ILE A 233 -16.94 26.79 14.71
C ILE A 233 -16.72 27.13 16.18
N LYS A 234 -15.70 26.55 16.82
CA LYS A 234 -15.38 26.82 18.22
C LYS A 234 -15.15 28.31 18.47
N SER A 235 -14.31 28.98 17.67
CA SER A 235 -14.00 30.40 17.85
C SER A 235 -15.25 31.28 17.68
N THR A 236 -16.10 30.96 16.71
CA THR A 236 -17.34 31.71 16.45
C THR A 236 -18.31 31.56 17.61
N MET A 237 -18.48 30.34 18.13
CA MET A 237 -19.35 30.08 19.27
C MET A 237 -18.86 30.77 20.55
N VAL A 238 -17.55 30.76 20.82
CA VAL A 238 -16.97 31.49 21.95
C VAL A 238 -17.24 32.99 21.84
N GLN A 239 -17.06 33.58 20.66
CA GLN A 239 -17.31 35.01 20.43
C GLN A 239 -18.79 35.38 20.56
N ALA A 240 -19.70 34.53 20.06
CA ALA A 240 -21.14 34.81 20.08
C ALA A 240 -21.77 34.61 21.46
N THR A 241 -21.30 33.63 22.24
CA THR A 241 -21.95 33.20 23.48
C THR A 241 -21.24 33.67 24.74
N GLY A 242 -19.96 34.09 24.65
CA GLY A 242 -19.13 34.45 25.80
C GLY A 242 -18.71 33.25 26.67
N VAL A 243 -19.01 32.02 26.26
CA VAL A 243 -18.58 30.80 26.97
C VAL A 243 -17.06 30.68 26.92
N SER A 244 -16.45 30.25 28.03
CA SER A 244 -15.01 30.06 28.13
C SER A 244 -14.50 29.08 27.08
N GLU A 245 -13.42 29.42 26.39
CA GLU A 245 -12.80 28.56 25.38
C GLU A 245 -12.37 27.20 25.94
N LYS A 246 -12.10 27.11 27.25
CA LYS A 246 -11.76 25.87 27.95
C LYS A 246 -12.97 24.94 28.15
N GLN A 247 -14.18 25.49 28.21
CA GLN A 247 -15.41 24.73 28.45
C GLN A 247 -16.03 24.20 27.16
N LEU A 248 -15.65 24.73 25.99
CA LEU A 248 -16.21 24.33 24.71
C LEU A 248 -15.19 23.53 23.89
N LEU A 249 -15.57 22.31 23.52
CA LEU A 249 -14.89 21.50 22.51
C LEU A 249 -15.82 21.27 21.32
N VAL A 250 -15.26 21.22 20.11
CA VAL A 250 -16.00 20.98 18.88
C VAL A 250 -15.21 20.00 18.02
N THR A 251 -15.90 19.05 17.41
CA THR A 251 -15.34 18.20 16.35
C THR A 251 -16.29 18.07 15.18
N VAL A 252 -15.80 18.28 13.98
CA VAL A 252 -16.49 17.89 12.74
C VAL A 252 -16.36 16.37 12.58
N LEU A 253 -17.47 15.70 12.28
CA LEU A 253 -17.54 14.25 12.11
C LEU A 253 -17.06 13.87 10.69
N PRO A 254 -16.47 12.68 10.52
CA PRO A 254 -16.09 12.17 9.19
C PRO A 254 -17.34 11.76 8.38
N GLY A 255 -17.25 11.89 7.05
CA GLY A 255 -18.32 11.52 6.13
C GLY A 255 -19.34 12.62 5.82
N LEU A 256 -20.43 12.21 5.17
CA LEU A 256 -21.55 13.06 4.76
C LEU A 256 -22.87 12.53 5.35
N PRO A 257 -23.87 13.40 5.61
CA PRO A 257 -23.82 14.87 5.49
C PRO A 257 -22.87 15.50 6.50
N THR A 258 -22.35 16.68 6.20
CA THR A 258 -21.40 17.37 7.08
C THR A 258 -22.10 17.74 8.39
N ALA A 259 -21.59 17.17 9.48
CA ALA A 259 -22.08 17.40 10.83
C ALA A 259 -20.90 17.66 11.78
N ALA A 260 -21.16 18.38 12.86
CA ALA A 260 -20.21 18.55 13.96
C ALA A 260 -20.87 18.20 15.28
N GLU A 261 -20.08 17.87 16.28
CA GLU A 261 -20.56 17.71 17.65
C GLU A 261 -19.84 18.73 18.52
N MET A 262 -20.61 19.50 19.27
CA MET A 262 -20.11 20.36 20.33
C MET A 262 -20.22 19.63 21.67
N PHE A 263 -19.26 19.87 22.54
CA PHE A 263 -19.21 19.37 23.91
C PHE A 263 -19.00 20.55 24.85
N LEU A 264 -19.90 20.68 25.83
CA LEU A 264 -19.78 21.59 26.95
C LEU A 264 -19.24 20.83 28.15
N LEU A 265 -18.18 21.38 28.75
CA LEU A 265 -17.48 20.84 29.89
C LEU A 265 -17.77 21.72 31.14
N PRO A 266 -17.82 21.12 32.35
CA PRO A 266 -18.01 21.86 33.59
C PRO A 266 -16.85 22.82 33.86
N ASP A 267 -17.16 23.98 34.46
CA ASP A 267 -16.14 24.94 34.91
C ASP A 267 -15.55 24.49 36.25
N LYS A 268 -14.28 24.07 36.24
CA LYS A 268 -13.60 23.63 37.48
C LYS A 268 -13.31 24.80 38.44
N GLU A 269 -13.33 26.05 37.99
CA GLU A 269 -13.06 27.23 38.83
C GLU A 269 -14.31 27.69 39.60
N LEU A 270 -15.51 27.41 39.09
CA LEU A 270 -16.78 27.82 39.71
C LEU A 270 -17.40 26.75 40.63
N THR A 271 -17.00 25.48 40.50
CA THR A 271 -17.78 24.36 41.07
C THR A 271 -16.95 23.48 42.00
N LEU A 272 -16.77 23.95 43.23
CA LEU A 272 -16.39 23.10 44.36
C LEU A 272 -17.67 22.46 44.94
N GLY A 273 -18.02 21.25 44.49
CA GLY A 273 -18.63 20.25 45.39
C GLY A 273 -20.06 19.75 45.16
N GLU A 274 -20.82 20.14 44.13
CA GLU A 274 -22.19 19.61 43.93
C GLU A 274 -22.48 19.24 42.47
N GLU A 275 -22.50 17.93 42.16
CA GLU A 275 -22.67 17.37 40.81
C GLU A 275 -24.01 17.77 40.14
N GLU A 276 -25.10 17.84 40.91
CA GLU A 276 -26.42 18.22 40.38
C GLU A 276 -26.48 19.68 39.94
N LYS A 277 -25.85 20.61 40.68
CA LYS A 277 -25.77 22.02 40.28
C LYS A 277 -24.95 22.22 39.01
N ASN A 278 -23.91 21.41 38.82
CA ASN A 278 -23.11 21.44 37.60
C ASN A 278 -23.90 20.97 36.37
N ALA A 279 -24.79 20.00 36.57
CA ALA A 279 -25.65 19.48 35.53
C ALA A 279 -26.66 20.51 35.03
N GLU A 280 -27.38 21.14 35.96
CA GLU A 280 -28.36 22.19 35.67
C GLU A 280 -27.72 23.43 35.04
N HIS A 281 -26.56 23.84 35.55
CA HIS A 281 -25.81 24.96 34.99
C HIS A 281 -25.38 24.68 33.55
N LEU A 282 -24.87 23.47 33.25
CA LEU A 282 -24.51 23.10 31.88
C LEU A 282 -25.72 23.10 30.94
N ASP A 283 -26.89 22.65 31.42
CA ASP A 283 -28.12 22.67 30.63
C ASP A 283 -28.61 24.10 30.37
N GLN A 284 -28.46 25.01 31.34
CA GLN A 284 -28.75 26.44 31.15
C GLN A 284 -27.79 27.07 30.12
N VAL A 285 -26.48 26.82 30.23
CA VAL A 285 -25.48 27.31 29.27
C VAL A 285 -25.74 26.73 27.89
N LYS A 286 -26.04 25.43 27.80
CA LYS A 286 -26.42 24.77 26.55
C LYS A 286 -27.64 25.44 25.91
N GLY A 287 -28.67 25.74 26.70
CA GLY A 287 -29.86 26.46 26.24
C GLY A 287 -29.51 27.84 25.68
N MET A 288 -28.68 28.61 26.38
CA MET A 288 -28.21 29.93 25.92
C MET A 288 -27.43 29.85 24.61
N VAL A 289 -26.52 28.88 24.49
CA VAL A 289 -25.74 28.63 23.26
C VAL A 289 -26.66 28.27 22.10
N LEU A 290 -27.63 27.38 22.32
CA LEU A 290 -28.57 26.93 21.29
C LEU A 290 -29.49 28.05 20.81
N CYS A 291 -29.94 28.94 21.72
CA CYS A 291 -30.75 30.10 21.34
C CYS A 291 -30.02 31.07 20.41
N LEU A 292 -28.68 31.06 20.38
CA LEU A 292 -27.87 31.91 19.50
C LEU A 292 -27.51 31.24 18.17
N LEU A 293 -27.79 29.93 18.04
CA LEU A 293 -27.55 29.15 16.83
C LEU A 293 -28.80 29.04 15.92
N ILE A 294 -29.98 29.39 16.44
CA ILE A 294 -31.27 29.44 15.74
C ILE A 294 -31.53 30.88 15.29
#